data_AF-X1AZW8-F1
#
_entry.id   AF-X1AZW8-F1
#
_cell.length_a   1.000
_cell.length_b   1.000
_cell.length_c   1.000
_cell.angle_alpha   90.00
_cell.angle_beta   90.00
_cell.angle_gamma   90.00
#
_symmetry.space_group_name_H-M   'P 1'
#
loop_
_entity.id
_entity.type
_entity.pdbx_description
1 polymer ?
#
loop_
_entity_poly.entity_id
_entity_poly.type
_entity_poly.pdbx_seq_one_letter_code
_entity_poly.pdbx_strand_id
1 'polypeptide(L)'
;LRDWFYGDFLGALRLDRTQAVGVKIIGNCVHPLGLMQELYDLDWWKSVKYGVLMKDGVPSLSGDPLWPEYMDLEAIEKKRREVPEPVFMAEYMNMPIVSENPIFEHRYFQSYEPGMIRNVAGDKITLRDMMIITALDPALSQRAGADRSALTTWGV
;
A
#
# COMPACT_ATOMS: atom_id res chain seq x y z
N LEU A 1 -15.74 -6.95 3.81
CA LEU A 1 -14.74 -8.02 4.06
C LEU A 1 -14.09 -7.89 5.44
N ARG A 2 -13.51 -6.73 5.79
CA ARG A 2 -12.94 -6.51 7.13
C ARG A 2 -13.95 -6.71 8.26
N ASP A 3 -15.11 -6.05 8.17
CA ASP A 3 -16.14 -6.13 9.21
C ASP A 3 -16.62 -7.57 9.43
N TRP A 4 -16.84 -8.30 8.34
CA TRP A 4 -17.16 -9.73 8.39
C TRP A 4 -16.03 -10.55 9.01
N PHE A 5 -14.77 -10.31 8.65
CA PHE A 5 -13.64 -11.08 9.17
C PHE A 5 -13.46 -10.87 10.69
N TYR A 6 -13.42 -9.62 11.14
CA TYR A 6 -13.18 -9.30 12.54
C TYR A 6 -14.43 -9.48 13.42
N GLY A 7 -15.61 -9.15 12.90
CA GLY A 7 -16.87 -9.23 13.62
C GLY A 7 -17.43 -10.65 13.62
N ASP A 8 -17.68 -11.21 12.45
CA ASP A 8 -18.39 -12.48 12.32
C ASP A 8 -17.45 -13.68 12.43
N PHE A 9 -16.38 -13.73 11.63
CA PHE A 9 -15.49 -14.90 11.58
C PHE A 9 -14.68 -15.05 12.88
N LEU A 10 -13.91 -14.03 13.27
CA LEU A 10 -13.18 -14.06 14.55
C LEU A 10 -14.12 -14.06 15.75
N GLY A 11 -15.30 -13.44 15.65
CA GLY A 11 -16.33 -13.51 16.69
C GLY A 11 -16.85 -14.92 16.91
N ALA A 12 -17.13 -15.66 15.84
CA ALA A 12 -17.59 -17.05 15.90
C ALA A 12 -16.53 -17.98 16.52
N LEU A 13 -15.24 -17.75 16.25
CA LEU A 13 -14.14 -18.52 16.84
C LEU A 13 -14.01 -18.35 18.36
N ARG A 14 -14.50 -17.23 18.91
CA ARG A 14 -14.47 -16.98 20.37
C ARG A 14 -15.52 -17.76 21.17
N LEU A 15 -16.46 -18.42 20.49
CA LEU A 15 -17.58 -19.12 21.12
C LEU A 15 -17.17 -20.47 21.74
N ASP A 16 -16.08 -21.09 21.30
CA ASP A 16 -15.60 -22.34 21.86
C ASP A 16 -14.23 -22.16 22.53
N ARG A 17 -14.25 -21.72 23.79
CA ARG A 17 -13.04 -21.55 24.62
C ARG A 17 -12.42 -22.87 25.10
N THR A 18 -13.01 -24.01 24.73
CA THR A 18 -12.61 -25.32 25.24
C THR A 18 -11.66 -26.06 24.30
N GLN A 19 -11.54 -25.63 23.05
CA GLN A 19 -10.62 -26.20 22.06
C GLN A 19 -9.71 -25.13 21.47
N ALA A 20 -8.41 -25.44 21.37
CA ALA A 20 -7.49 -24.60 20.62
C ALA A 20 -7.79 -24.73 19.12
N VAL A 21 -8.42 -23.70 18.53
CA VAL A 21 -8.68 -23.64 17.10
C VAL A 21 -7.48 -23.01 16.39
N GLY A 22 -6.80 -23.78 15.55
CA GLY A 22 -5.77 -23.27 14.66
C GLY A 22 -6.37 -22.71 13.38
N VAL A 23 -6.20 -21.41 13.12
CA VAL A 23 -6.68 -20.75 11.90
C VAL A 23 -5.56 -20.65 10.88
N LYS A 24 -5.83 -21.06 9.64
CA LYS A 24 -4.94 -20.85 8.49
C LYS A 24 -5.71 -20.14 7.39
N ILE A 25 -5.15 -19.06 6.86
CA ILE A 25 -5.77 -18.23 5.83
C ILE A 25 -4.86 -18.26 4.62
N ILE A 26 -5.45 -18.54 3.46
CA ILE A 26 -4.76 -18.56 2.16
C ILE A 26 -5.55 -17.65 1.23
N GLY A 27 -4.86 -16.75 0.55
CA GLY A 27 -5.46 -15.82 -0.38
C GLY A 27 -4.44 -14.93 -1.07
N ASN A 28 -4.91 -14.15 -2.04
CA ASN A 28 -4.09 -13.24 -2.83
C ASN A 28 -4.17 -11.82 -2.26
N CYS A 29 -3.04 -11.11 -2.19
CA CYS A 29 -2.99 -9.68 -1.93
C CYS A 29 -3.20 -8.93 -3.26
N VAL A 30 -4.47 -8.74 -3.62
CA VAL A 30 -4.84 -8.07 -4.88
C VAL A 30 -4.80 -6.54 -4.79
N HIS A 31 -4.77 -5.98 -3.57
CA HIS A 31 -4.75 -4.55 -3.33
C HIS A 31 -3.97 -4.22 -2.05
N PRO A 32 -3.22 -3.10 -1.98
CA PRO A 32 -2.41 -2.75 -0.80
C PRO A 32 -3.24 -2.49 0.46
N LEU A 33 -4.49 -2.06 0.29
CA LEU A 33 -5.45 -1.88 1.40
C LEU A 33 -6.38 -3.09 1.62
N GLY A 34 -6.08 -4.23 0.99
CA GLY A 34 -6.88 -5.45 1.14
C GLY A 34 -6.66 -6.13 2.50
N LEU A 35 -7.62 -6.97 2.90
CA LEU A 35 -7.54 -7.75 4.15
C LEU A 35 -6.27 -8.63 4.19
N MET A 36 -5.90 -9.26 3.08
CA MET A 36 -4.71 -10.13 3.05
C MET A 36 -3.40 -9.37 3.31
N GLN A 37 -3.29 -8.14 2.81
CA GLN A 37 -2.13 -7.30 3.06
C GLN A 37 -2.09 -6.87 4.53
N GLU A 38 -3.24 -6.47 5.07
CA GLU A 38 -3.38 -6.14 6.50
C GLU A 38 -2.98 -7.32 7.39
N LEU A 39 -3.49 -8.54 7.12
CA LEU A 39 -3.14 -9.74 7.87
C LEU A 39 -1.64 -10.10 7.75
N TYR A 40 -1.03 -9.82 6.60
CA TYR A 40 0.40 -10.04 6.38
C TYR A 40 1.26 -9.10 7.25
N ASP A 41 0.81 -7.86 7.44
CA ASP A 41 1.53 -6.82 8.20
C ASP A 41 1.35 -6.95 9.73
N LEU A 42 0.43 -7.80 10.19
CA LEU A 42 0.22 -8.09 11.61
C LEU A 42 1.32 -9.01 12.17
N ASP A 43 1.89 -8.62 13.30
CA ASP A 43 2.98 -9.30 14.01
C ASP A 43 2.56 -10.60 14.73
N TRP A 44 1.31 -10.68 15.16
CA TRP A 44 0.73 -11.84 15.85
C TRP A 44 0.30 -12.98 14.91
N TRP A 45 0.49 -12.83 13.60
CA TRP A 45 0.35 -13.90 12.61
C TRP A 45 1.70 -14.34 12.09
N LYS A 46 1.89 -15.65 11.93
CA LYS A 46 2.99 -16.16 11.12
C LYS A 46 2.58 -16.10 9.65
N SER A 47 3.02 -15.06 8.96
CA SER A 47 2.67 -14.78 7.57
C SER A 47 3.82 -15.09 6.62
N VAL A 48 3.49 -15.64 5.44
CA VAL A 48 4.44 -15.86 4.34
C VAL A 48 3.75 -15.45 3.05
N LYS A 49 4.48 -14.79 2.15
CA LYS A 49 3.99 -14.34 0.86
C LYS A 49 4.73 -15.08 -0.25
N TYR A 50 3.99 -15.51 -1.26
CA TYR A 50 4.51 -16.23 -2.41
C TYR A 50 4.16 -15.48 -3.69
N GLY A 51 5.14 -15.35 -4.58
CA GLY A 51 4.96 -14.94 -5.96
C GLY A 51 5.42 -16.06 -6.90
N VAL A 52 5.16 -15.90 -8.19
CA VAL A 52 5.65 -16.85 -9.21
C VAL A 52 7.17 -16.90 -9.32
N LEU A 53 7.86 -15.82 -8.92
CA LEU A 53 9.32 -15.76 -8.79
C LEU A 53 9.71 -15.49 -7.33
N MET A 54 10.66 -16.26 -6.81
CA MET A 54 11.09 -16.20 -5.42
C MET A 54 12.61 -16.12 -5.32
N LYS A 55 13.11 -15.31 -4.39
CA LYS A 55 14.53 -15.21 -4.06
C LYS A 55 14.68 -15.07 -2.56
N ASP A 56 15.57 -15.85 -1.95
CA ASP A 56 15.84 -15.80 -0.51
C ASP A 56 14.59 -15.90 0.37
N GLY A 57 13.59 -16.67 -0.08
CA GLY A 57 12.32 -16.87 0.64
C GLY A 57 11.30 -15.75 0.51
N VAL A 58 11.53 -14.74 -0.33
CA VAL A 58 10.59 -13.64 -0.61
C VAL A 58 10.26 -13.51 -2.11
N PRO A 59 9.07 -13.01 -2.47
CA PRO A 59 8.76 -12.72 -3.88
C PRO A 59 9.72 -11.68 -4.45
N SER A 60 10.30 -11.98 -5.62
CA SER A 60 11.25 -11.08 -6.29
C SER A 60 11.27 -11.33 -7.79
N LEU A 61 11.23 -10.26 -8.58
CA LEU A 61 11.36 -10.33 -10.04
C LEU A 61 12.74 -10.82 -10.51
N SER A 62 13.73 -10.83 -9.62
CA SER A 62 15.07 -11.38 -9.89
C SER A 62 15.26 -12.81 -9.38
N GLY A 63 14.17 -13.44 -8.93
CA GLY A 63 14.18 -14.78 -8.37
C GLY A 63 13.99 -15.88 -9.40
N ASP A 64 13.96 -17.11 -8.90
CA ASP A 64 13.70 -18.30 -9.70
C ASP A 64 12.21 -18.66 -9.65
N PRO A 65 11.67 -19.37 -10.66
CA PRO A 65 10.29 -19.81 -10.65
C PRO A 65 9.99 -20.65 -9.40
N LEU A 66 8.95 -20.26 -8.65
CA LEU A 66 8.52 -20.99 -7.46
C LEU A 66 8.00 -22.39 -7.80
N TRP A 67 7.38 -22.52 -8.98
CA TRP A 67 6.82 -23.79 -9.46
C TRP A 67 7.13 -23.99 -10.96
N PRO A 68 8.38 -24.34 -11.31
CA PRO A 68 8.83 -24.44 -12.70
C PRO A 68 8.05 -25.44 -13.56
N GLU A 69 7.56 -26.53 -12.97
CA GLU A 69 6.78 -27.55 -13.68
C GLU A 69 5.40 -27.06 -14.14
N TYR A 70 4.86 -26.04 -13.46
CA TYR A 70 3.60 -25.41 -13.83
C TYR A 70 3.82 -24.15 -14.67
N MET A 71 4.81 -23.33 -14.29
CA MET A 71 5.17 -22.12 -15.02
C MET A 71 6.68 -21.92 -14.93
N ASP A 72 7.36 -22.25 -16.02
CA ASP A 72 8.78 -21.98 -16.16
C ASP A 72 9.06 -20.48 -16.38
N LEU A 73 10.34 -20.11 -16.39
CA LEU A 73 10.75 -18.72 -16.52
C LEU A 73 10.28 -18.10 -17.85
N GLU A 74 10.25 -18.86 -18.94
CA GLU A 74 9.81 -18.37 -20.25
C GLU A 74 8.31 -18.06 -20.24
N ALA A 75 7.49 -18.93 -19.65
CA ALA A 75 6.06 -18.73 -19.48
C ALA A 75 5.75 -17.53 -18.56
N ILE A 76 6.50 -17.37 -17.46
CA ILE A 76 6.37 -16.21 -16.56
C ILE A 76 6.68 -14.91 -17.33
N GLU A 77 7.80 -14.86 -18.05
CA GLU A 77 8.21 -13.67 -18.82
C GLU A 77 7.23 -13.35 -19.96
N LYS A 78 6.71 -14.38 -20.64
CA LYS A 78 5.65 -14.20 -21.63
C LYS A 78 4.43 -13.57 -20.98
N LYS A 79 3.97 -14.09 -19.84
CA LYS A 79 2.80 -13.55 -19.14
C LYS A 79 3.02 -12.11 -18.69
N ARG A 80 4.21 -11.78 -18.20
CA ARG A 80 4.58 -10.42 -17.79
C ARG A 80 4.50 -9.41 -18.94
N ARG A 81 4.82 -9.83 -20.17
CA ARG A 81 4.66 -8.97 -21.37
C ARG A 81 3.21 -8.82 -21.83
N GLU A 82 2.35 -9.79 -21.52
CA GLU A 82 0.94 -9.78 -21.92
C GLU A 82 0.06 -8.86 -21.06
N VAL A 83 0.44 -8.61 -19.80
CA VAL A 83 -0.37 -7.84 -18.85
C VAL A 83 0.36 -6.59 -18.35
N PRO A 84 -0.36 -5.52 -17.97
CA PRO A 84 0.27 -4.36 -17.36
C PRO A 84 1.03 -4.72 -16.07
N GLU A 85 2.16 -4.07 -15.82
CA GLU A 85 3.00 -4.36 -14.64
C GLU A 85 2.22 -4.33 -13.31
N PRO A 86 1.30 -3.38 -13.03
CA PRO A 86 0.52 -3.42 -11.79
C PRO A 86 -0.34 -4.68 -11.65
N VAL A 87 -0.89 -5.17 -12.76
CA VAL A 87 -1.69 -6.40 -12.80
C VAL A 87 -0.79 -7.61 -12.57
N PHE A 88 0.37 -7.66 -13.24
CA PHE A 88 1.35 -8.73 -13.03
C PHE A 88 1.79 -8.80 -11.56
N MET A 89 2.13 -7.65 -10.99
CA MET A 89 2.61 -7.55 -9.62
C MET A 89 1.55 -7.96 -8.59
N ALA A 90 0.28 -7.62 -8.81
CA ALA A 90 -0.82 -8.03 -7.94
C ALA A 90 -1.19 -9.52 -8.09
N GLU A 91 -1.37 -10.01 -9.31
CA GLU A 91 -1.92 -11.35 -9.56
C GLU A 91 -0.87 -12.47 -9.46
N TYR A 92 0.35 -12.22 -9.94
CA TYR A 92 1.39 -13.25 -10.04
C TYR A 92 2.45 -13.11 -8.95
N MET A 93 2.78 -11.89 -8.55
CA MET A 93 3.80 -11.64 -7.52
C MET A 93 3.24 -11.45 -6.12
N ASN A 94 1.91 -11.27 -5.96
CA ASN A 94 1.26 -11.00 -4.67
C ASN A 94 1.78 -9.71 -4.00
N MET A 95 2.34 -8.80 -4.81
CA MET A 95 2.95 -7.52 -4.44
C MET A 95 2.18 -6.39 -5.14
N PRO A 96 0.94 -6.10 -4.73
CA PRO A 96 0.14 -5.10 -5.40
C PRO A 96 0.82 -3.74 -5.27
N ILE A 97 1.02 -3.07 -6.41
CA ILE A 97 1.52 -1.69 -6.45
C ILE A 97 0.35 -0.74 -6.61
N VAL A 98 0.40 0.40 -5.93
CA VAL A 98 -0.60 1.46 -6.12
C VAL A 98 -0.34 2.07 -7.50
N SER A 99 -1.38 2.15 -8.33
CA SER A 99 -1.37 2.91 -9.58
C SER A 99 -0.81 4.32 -9.35
N GLU A 100 -0.04 4.85 -10.30
CA GLU A 100 0.61 6.18 -10.24
C GLU A 100 -0.35 7.36 -10.00
N ASN A 101 -1.66 7.13 -10.02
CA ASN A 101 -2.67 8.05 -9.49
C ASN A 101 -3.13 7.60 -8.09
N PRO A 102 -2.39 7.96 -7.01
CA PRO A 102 -2.86 7.72 -5.67
C PRO A 102 -4.17 8.47 -5.46
N ILE A 103 -5.24 7.72 -5.17
CA ILE A 103 -6.49 8.31 -4.71
C ILE A 103 -6.24 8.78 -3.29
N PHE A 104 -5.94 10.06 -3.13
CA PHE A 104 -5.92 10.67 -1.81
C PHE A 104 -7.34 10.65 -1.24
N GLU A 105 -7.51 10.11 -0.04
CA GLU A 105 -8.80 10.18 0.62
C GLU A 105 -9.12 11.64 0.94
N HIS A 106 -10.34 12.09 0.62
CA HIS A 106 -10.73 13.48 0.82
C HIS A 106 -10.53 13.95 2.27
N ARG A 107 -10.64 13.04 3.24
CA ARG A 107 -10.42 13.28 4.68
C ARG A 107 -8.99 13.74 5.04
N TYR A 108 -8.00 13.49 4.18
CA TYR A 108 -6.62 13.94 4.39
C TYR A 108 -6.44 15.43 4.13
N PHE A 109 -7.35 16.05 3.36
CA PHE A 109 -7.37 17.48 3.13
C PHE A 109 -8.31 18.12 4.15
N GLN A 110 -7.72 18.80 5.14
CA GLN A 110 -8.48 19.56 6.13
C GLN A 110 -8.31 21.05 5.89
N SER A 111 -9.42 21.78 5.93
CA SER A 111 -9.39 23.24 5.95
C SER A 111 -9.12 23.70 7.37
N TYR A 112 -8.14 24.60 7.52
CA TYR A 112 -7.82 25.22 8.79
C TYR A 112 -8.15 26.71 8.72
N GLU A 113 -8.92 27.20 9.69
CA GLU A 113 -9.11 28.63 9.87
C GLU A 113 -7.94 29.24 10.66
N PRO A 114 -7.64 30.54 10.46
CA PRO A 114 -6.66 31.26 11.25
C PRO A 114 -6.90 31.09 12.76
N GLY A 115 -5.97 30.41 13.42
CA GLY A 115 -6.02 30.14 14.86
C GLY A 115 -6.56 28.77 15.27
N MET A 116 -6.83 27.87 14.32
CA MET A 116 -7.08 26.44 14.61
C MET A 116 -5.79 25.65 14.82
N ILE A 117 -4.64 26.17 14.37
CA ILE A 117 -3.37 25.45 14.44
C ILE A 117 -2.85 25.41 15.88
N ARG A 118 -2.37 24.24 16.30
CA ARG A 118 -1.83 23.96 17.63
C ARG A 118 -0.50 23.23 17.53
N ASN A 119 0.40 23.47 18.49
CA ASN A 119 1.59 22.62 18.66
C ASN A 119 1.19 21.28 19.32
N VAL A 120 2.19 20.40 19.51
CA VAL A 120 2.01 19.09 20.17
C VAL A 120 1.48 19.21 21.62
N ALA A 121 1.79 20.31 22.31
CA ALA A 121 1.32 20.58 23.67
C ALA A 121 -0.12 21.14 23.71
N GLY A 122 -0.72 21.44 22.56
CA GLY A 122 -2.08 22.01 22.47
C GLY A 122 -2.12 23.53 22.57
N ASP A 123 -0.99 24.23 22.48
CA ASP A 123 -0.93 25.69 22.48
C ASP A 123 -1.24 26.25 21.10
N LYS A 124 -1.90 27.41 21.06
CA LYS A 124 -2.12 28.15 19.81
C LYS A 124 -0.80 28.65 19.26
N ILE A 125 -0.50 28.27 18.01
CA ILE A 125 0.68 28.74 17.28
C ILE A 125 0.28 29.56 16.05
N THR A 126 1.19 30.42 15.62
CA THR A 126 1.06 31.28 14.44
C THR A 126 2.14 30.94 13.41
N LEU A 127 2.06 31.54 12.22
CA LEU A 127 3.09 31.40 11.20
C LEU A 127 4.49 31.83 11.66
N ARG A 128 4.58 32.72 12.67
CA ARG A 128 5.87 33.18 13.22
C ARG A 128 6.57 32.11 14.06
N ASP A 129 5.81 31.12 14.51
CA ASP A 129 6.29 30.05 15.38
C ASP A 129 6.67 28.80 14.57
N MET A 130 6.49 28.83 13.25
CA MET A 130 6.72 27.70 12.33
C MET A 130 7.98 27.90 11.50
N MET A 131 8.61 26.78 11.15
CA MET A 131 9.61 26.78 10.09
C MET A 131 8.89 26.78 8.73
N ILE A 132 9.11 27.80 7.93
CA ILE A 132 8.52 27.91 6.59
C ILE A 132 9.47 27.28 5.57
N ILE A 133 8.98 26.26 4.88
CA ILE A 133 9.67 25.60 3.77
C ILE A 133 8.91 25.90 2.49
N THR A 134 9.61 26.41 1.48
CA THR A 134 9.04 26.63 0.16
C THR A 134 9.79 25.78 -0.86
N ALA A 135 9.05 25.03 -1.66
CA ALA A 135 9.57 24.23 -2.76
C ALA A 135 9.00 24.74 -4.09
N LEU A 136 9.88 24.89 -5.07
CA LEU A 136 9.54 25.31 -6.44
C LEU A 136 9.95 24.20 -7.40
N ASP A 137 9.00 23.70 -8.18
CA ASP A 137 9.21 22.86 -9.34
C ASP A 137 8.96 23.70 -10.60
N PRO A 138 9.99 24.26 -11.24
CA PRO A 138 9.82 25.17 -12.36
C PRO A 138 9.62 24.41 -13.68
N ALA A 139 8.62 24.81 -14.46
CA ALA A 139 8.50 24.39 -15.84
C ALA A 139 9.66 24.94 -16.68
N LEU A 140 10.32 24.07 -17.45
CA LEU A 140 11.44 24.43 -18.32
C LEU A 140 10.98 25.05 -19.66
N SER A 141 9.70 24.92 -20.01
CA SER A 141 9.15 25.33 -21.31
C SER A 141 7.90 26.18 -21.13
N GLN A 142 7.80 27.25 -21.92
CA GLN A 142 6.62 28.14 -21.97
C GLN A 142 5.67 27.79 -23.14
N ARG A 143 5.91 26.68 -23.85
CA ARG A 143 5.05 26.27 -24.97
C ARG A 143 3.65 25.91 -24.46
N ALA A 144 2.62 26.24 -25.25
CA ALA A 144 1.26 25.81 -24.95
C ALA A 144 1.19 24.28 -24.92
N GLY A 145 0.76 23.71 -23.78
CA GLY A 145 0.71 22.27 -23.54
C GLY A 145 1.91 21.67 -22.80
N ALA A 146 2.91 22.49 -22.44
CA ALA A 146 4.00 22.07 -21.55
C ALA A 146 3.55 22.04 -20.08
N ASP A 147 4.35 21.36 -19.25
CA ASP A 147 4.16 21.31 -17.79
C ASP A 147 4.11 22.71 -17.18
N ARG A 148 3.36 22.86 -16.09
CA ARG A 148 3.26 24.12 -15.35
C ARG A 148 4.24 24.12 -14.19
N SER A 149 4.78 25.28 -13.85
CA SER A 149 5.54 25.41 -12.60
C SER A 149 4.60 25.22 -11.40
N ALA A 150 5.05 24.48 -10.40
CA ALA A 150 4.37 24.33 -9.13
C ALA A 150 5.17 24.99 -8.00
N LEU A 151 4.49 25.77 -7.16
CA LEU A 151 5.06 26.36 -5.96
C LEU A 151 4.25 25.84 -4.77
N THR A 152 4.93 25.26 -3.78
CA THR A 152 4.29 24.83 -2.53
C THR A 152 5.00 25.46 -1.34
N THR A 153 4.23 25.86 -0.34
CA THR A 153 4.73 26.43 0.92
C THR A 153 4.15 25.64 2.07
N TRP A 154 5.02 25.23 2.98
CA TRP A 154 4.73 24.37 4.12
C TRP A 154 5.17 25.08 5.41
N GLY A 155 4.32 25.05 6.42
CA GLY A 155 4.70 25.41 7.79
C GLY A 155 4.88 24.13 8.61
N VAL A 156 6.06 23.96 9.22
CA VAL A 156 6.41 22.83 10.09
C VAL A 156 6.58 23.30 11.52
#